data_AF-A0A1M4EBJ0-F1
#
_entry.id   AF-A0A1M4EBJ0-F1
#
_cell.length_a   1.000
_cell.length_b   1.000
_cell.length_c   1.000
_cell.angle_alpha   90.00
_cell.angle_beta   90.00
_cell.angle_gamma   90.00
#
_symmetry.space_group_name_H-M   'P 1'
#
loop_
_entity.id
_entity.type
_entity.pdbx_description
1 polymer ?
#
loop_
_entity_poly.entity_id
_entity_poly.type
_entity_poly.pdbx_seq_one_letter_code
_entity_poly.pdbx_strand_id
1 'polypeptide(L)'
;MTRYAVDHHRNVLISSWSTGSGDIATDVTDLPAGLPRHDALNLARTLTQLSEVCWRCYTHPASAADSHEPGSEGERRQEERDAFAGVLTALTNPDLPPDGYLIQSAVRVEEAAHQAGRALHALGAAEPATRVTLDVGAELAAIEQAELGNLTGRARQAVTLTREDASPVQVAQASSLLHDHPFGPEAIFTEIDPAAAAIAAAHWLHAAATVTAGYAGLPATQIVAEADTIEALPHATPTLVLELMADGASPRQAVMPLIRDALRIAEGEIPDLPALHRRIAAAERLLDARREDQPEPHPDVFVLRLTPLDPARPALDLLEDLLGGIRGCWLLYAEYATELDGTDLDGTDFDGTGLDDEERQRRHTASFCAEVRQAAAAQRERLL
;
A
#
# COMPACT_ATOMS: atom_id res chain seq x y z
N MET A 1 11.93 1.59 4.27
CA MET A 1 12.80 1.86 5.44
C MET A 1 14.26 1.88 5.02
N THR A 2 15.05 2.69 5.72
CA THR A 2 16.47 2.91 5.43
C THR A 2 17.29 1.69 5.83
N ARG A 3 18.03 1.13 4.86
CA ARG A 3 19.00 0.06 5.07
C ARG A 3 20.39 0.67 5.20
N TYR A 4 21.07 0.31 6.27
CA TYR A 4 22.46 0.70 6.48
C TYR A 4 23.39 -0.44 6.08
N ALA A 5 24.48 -0.10 5.40
CA ALA A 5 25.47 -1.04 4.90
C ALA A 5 26.90 -0.49 5.08
N VAL A 6 27.88 -1.37 5.04
CA VAL A 6 29.30 -1.00 5.12
C VAL A 6 29.97 -1.24 3.77
N ASP A 7 30.51 -0.18 3.19
CA ASP A 7 31.44 -0.30 2.07
C ASP A 7 32.84 -0.55 2.63
N HIS A 8 33.27 -1.82 2.55
CA HIS A 8 34.59 -2.23 3.06
C HIS A 8 35.77 -1.69 2.25
N HIS A 9 35.58 -1.32 0.98
CA HIS A 9 36.65 -0.78 0.17
C HIS A 9 36.93 0.68 0.55
N ARG A 10 35.87 1.46 0.78
CA ARG A 10 35.98 2.85 1.21
C ARG A 10 36.06 3.02 2.74
N ASN A 11 35.75 1.96 3.50
CA ASN A 11 35.57 1.97 4.95
C ASN A 11 34.52 3.01 5.40
N VAL A 12 33.36 3.02 4.72
CA VAL A 12 32.29 4.00 4.91
C VAL A 12 31.00 3.30 5.32
N LEU A 13 30.26 3.89 6.26
CA LEU A 13 28.87 3.54 6.54
C LEU A 13 27.97 4.26 5.54
N ILE A 14 27.11 3.51 4.86
CA ILE A 14 26.19 3.99 3.84
C ILE A 14 24.77 3.78 4.33
N SER A 15 23.88 4.75 4.10
CA SER A 15 22.44 4.59 4.22
C SER A 15 21.82 4.51 2.83
N SER A 16 20.81 3.66 2.66
CA SER A 16 20.11 3.49 1.39
C SER A 16 18.61 3.30 1.61
N TRP A 17 17.78 3.86 0.74
CA TRP A 17 16.34 3.76 0.87
C TRP A 17 15.62 3.87 -0.47
N SER A 18 14.44 3.26 -0.56
CA SER A 18 13.62 3.30 -1.77
C SER A 18 12.84 4.60 -1.91
N THR A 19 12.61 4.99 -3.15
CA THR A 19 11.88 6.20 -3.55
C THR A 19 10.68 5.90 -4.45
N GLY A 20 10.27 4.64 -4.57
CA GLY A 20 9.23 4.19 -5.50
C GLY A 20 9.76 3.87 -6.90
N SER A 21 10.62 4.73 -7.45
CA SER A 21 11.24 4.53 -8.77
C SER A 21 12.63 3.89 -8.73
N GLY A 22 13.14 3.57 -7.53
CA GLY A 22 14.47 3.03 -7.29
C GLY A 22 15.03 3.44 -5.93
N ASP A 23 16.27 3.06 -5.67
CA ASP A 23 16.93 3.31 -4.39
C ASP A 23 17.96 4.45 -4.49
N ILE A 24 17.99 5.30 -3.47
CA ILE A 24 19.05 6.30 -3.25
C ILE A 24 19.98 5.76 -2.17
N ALA A 25 21.29 5.98 -2.34
CA ALA A 25 22.30 5.69 -1.33
C ALA A 25 23.15 6.93 -1.03
N THR A 26 23.47 7.14 0.25
CA THR A 26 24.30 8.25 0.72
C THR A 26 25.32 7.79 1.74
N ASP A 27 26.53 8.35 1.68
CA ASP A 27 27.56 8.13 2.68
C ASP A 27 27.17 8.86 3.99
N VAL A 28 27.15 8.13 5.10
CA VAL A 28 26.81 8.66 6.44
C VAL A 28 28.07 9.20 7.12
N THR A 29 29.07 8.34 7.25
CA THR A 29 30.35 8.63 7.90
C THR A 29 31.45 7.67 7.45
N ASP A 30 32.69 8.15 7.46
CA ASP A 30 33.87 7.29 7.44
C ASP A 30 33.94 6.51 8.75
N LEU A 31 34.35 5.25 8.66
CA LEU A 31 34.59 4.38 9.82
C LEU A 31 36.05 4.48 10.25
N PRO A 32 36.36 4.34 11.55
CA PRO A 32 37.74 4.32 12.04
C PRO A 32 38.59 3.25 11.34
N ALA A 33 39.85 3.59 11.05
CA ALA A 33 40.81 2.64 10.48
C ALA A 33 41.07 1.50 11.47
N GLY A 34 41.07 0.26 10.97
CA GLY A 34 41.30 -0.93 11.80
C GLY A 34 40.11 -1.37 12.66
N LEU A 35 38.93 -0.74 12.48
CA LEU A 35 37.71 -1.19 13.13
C LEU A 35 37.41 -2.66 12.77
N PRO A 36 37.12 -3.53 13.75
CA PRO A 36 36.73 -4.90 13.46
C PRO A 36 35.49 -4.94 12.55
N ARG A 37 35.54 -5.79 11.51
CA ARG A 37 34.45 -5.93 10.54
C ARG A 37 33.11 -6.26 11.22
N HIS A 38 33.15 -7.04 12.29
CA HIS A 38 31.97 -7.40 13.06
C HIS A 38 31.28 -6.18 13.68
N ASP A 39 32.05 -5.25 14.26
CA ASP A 39 31.51 -4.07 14.93
C ASP A 39 30.88 -3.09 13.92
N ALA A 40 31.52 -2.92 12.76
CA ALA A 40 30.98 -2.12 11.66
C ALA A 40 29.64 -2.68 11.14
N LEU A 41 29.58 -4.00 10.90
CA LEU A 41 28.35 -4.66 10.46
C LEU A 41 27.28 -4.66 11.56
N ASN A 42 27.67 -4.76 12.82
CA ASN A 42 26.74 -4.68 13.94
C ASN A 42 26.09 -3.30 14.02
N LEU A 43 26.86 -2.21 13.86
CA LEU A 43 26.31 -0.86 13.79
C LEU A 43 25.29 -0.73 12.65
N ALA A 44 25.65 -1.14 11.44
CA ALA A 44 24.77 -1.10 10.28
C ALA A 44 23.47 -1.90 10.52
N ARG A 45 23.56 -3.09 11.12
CA ARG A 45 22.41 -3.90 11.50
C ARG A 45 21.51 -3.17 12.51
N THR A 46 22.08 -2.62 13.59
CA THR A 46 21.29 -1.93 14.63
C THR A 46 20.63 -0.66 14.13
N LEU A 47 21.28 0.10 13.23
CA LEU A 47 20.68 1.30 12.63
C LEU A 47 19.57 0.94 11.64
N THR A 48 19.74 -0.15 10.88
CA THR A 48 18.67 -0.68 10.04
C THR A 48 17.47 -1.04 10.91
N GLN A 49 17.67 -1.85 11.96
CA GLN A 49 16.62 -2.23 12.90
C GLN A 49 15.92 -1.01 13.54
N LEU A 50 16.66 0.04 13.89
CA LEU A 50 16.09 1.30 14.38
C LEU A 50 15.17 1.96 13.33
N SER A 51 15.64 2.07 12.09
CA SER A 51 14.80 2.59 10.98
C SER A 51 13.54 1.73 10.78
N GLU A 52 13.66 0.40 10.83
CA GLU A 52 12.53 -0.52 10.69
C GLU A 52 11.46 -0.28 11.77
N VAL A 53 11.84 -0.20 13.04
CA VAL A 53 10.88 0.03 14.13
C VAL A 53 10.29 1.44 14.08
N CYS A 54 11.06 2.45 13.69
CA CYS A 54 10.53 3.82 13.54
C CYS A 54 9.52 3.90 12.37
N TRP A 55 9.81 3.31 11.21
CA TRP A 55 8.84 3.24 10.10
C TRP A 55 7.65 2.32 10.40
N ARG A 56 7.77 1.39 11.36
CA ARG A 56 6.60 0.65 11.84
C ARG A 56 5.58 1.58 12.51
N CYS A 57 6.01 2.62 13.22
CA CYS A 57 5.10 3.62 13.80
C CYS A 57 4.33 4.39 12.70
N TYR A 58 4.96 4.64 11.54
CA TYR A 58 4.30 5.22 10.38
C TYR A 58 3.23 4.29 9.80
N THR A 59 3.57 3.03 9.58
CA THR A 59 2.68 2.03 8.94
C THR A 59 1.54 1.58 9.86
N HIS A 60 1.77 1.58 11.17
CA HIS A 60 0.83 1.15 12.21
C HIS A 60 0.55 2.32 13.19
N PRO A 61 -0.07 3.42 12.73
CA PRO A 61 -0.32 4.55 13.61
C PRO A 61 -1.31 4.16 14.71
N ALA A 62 -1.22 4.81 15.87
CA ALA A 62 -2.15 4.58 16.98
C ALA A 62 -3.61 4.78 16.55
N SER A 63 -3.87 5.78 15.70
CA SER A 63 -5.21 6.10 15.16
C SER A 63 -5.87 4.99 14.34
N ALA A 64 -5.11 3.99 13.91
CA ALA A 64 -5.63 2.83 13.18
C ALA A 64 -5.96 1.63 14.08
N ALA A 65 -5.61 1.69 15.37
CA ALA A 65 -5.87 0.60 16.30
C ALA A 65 -7.37 0.49 16.63
N ASP A 66 -7.82 -0.74 16.88
CA ASP A 66 -9.23 -1.01 17.21
C ASP A 66 -9.63 -0.48 18.61
N SER A 67 -8.66 -0.32 19.51
CA SER A 67 -8.87 0.17 20.87
C SER A 67 -7.74 1.11 21.30
N HIS A 68 -8.12 2.11 22.11
CA HIS A 68 -7.24 3.11 22.71
C HIS A 68 -7.35 3.14 24.24
N GLU A 69 -7.94 2.11 24.84
CA GLU A 69 -8.04 1.99 26.29
C GLU A 69 -6.68 1.66 26.92
N PRO A 70 -6.50 1.87 28.24
CA PRO A 70 -5.26 1.49 28.91
C PRO A 70 -4.92 0.00 28.73
N GLY A 71 -3.68 -0.31 28.35
CA GLY A 71 -3.18 -1.64 28.01
C GLY A 71 -3.56 -2.12 26.60
N SER A 72 -4.19 -1.27 25.78
CA SER A 72 -4.56 -1.61 24.41
C SER A 72 -3.41 -1.46 23.42
N GLU A 73 -3.62 -1.99 22.21
CA GLU A 73 -2.69 -1.81 21.10
C GLU A 73 -2.53 -0.34 20.70
N GLY A 74 -3.59 0.47 20.78
CA GLY A 74 -3.53 1.89 20.45
C GLY A 74 -2.64 2.67 21.41
N GLU A 75 -2.72 2.40 22.72
CA GLU A 75 -1.82 3.00 23.72
C GLU A 75 -0.37 2.58 23.45
N ARG A 76 -0.11 1.27 23.26
CA ARG A 76 1.23 0.77 22.94
C ARG A 76 1.83 1.42 21.70
N ARG A 77 1.05 1.54 20.61
CA ARG A 77 1.50 2.22 19.38
C ARG A 77 1.79 3.70 19.61
N GLN A 78 1.03 4.36 20.47
CA GLN A 78 1.27 5.76 20.83
C GLN A 78 2.54 5.92 21.66
N GLU A 79 2.78 5.04 22.65
CA GLU A 79 4.01 5.04 23.45
C GLU A 79 5.26 4.86 22.58
N GLU A 80 5.22 3.95 21.60
CA GLU A 80 6.31 3.75 20.62
C GLU A 80 6.58 5.02 19.80
N ARG A 81 5.52 5.76 19.44
CA ARG A 81 5.64 7.02 18.70
C ARG A 81 6.16 8.16 19.56
N ASP A 82 5.74 8.23 20.82
CA ASP A 82 6.18 9.24 21.79
C ASP A 82 7.67 9.06 22.14
N ALA A 83 8.17 7.82 22.12
CA ALA A 83 9.57 7.49 22.34
C ALA A 83 10.53 8.12 21.30
N PHE A 84 10.03 8.64 20.18
CA PHE A 84 10.85 9.38 19.19
C PHE A 84 11.61 10.54 19.85
N ALA A 85 11.01 11.19 20.86
CA ALA A 85 11.64 12.29 21.59
C ALA A 85 12.93 11.86 22.34
N GLY A 86 13.06 10.57 22.67
CA GLY A 86 14.21 10.00 23.38
C GLY A 86 15.30 9.42 22.46
N VAL A 87 15.02 9.15 21.19
CA VAL A 87 15.91 8.37 20.30
C VAL A 87 17.31 8.97 20.19
N LEU A 88 17.43 10.27 19.93
CA LEU A 88 18.75 10.92 19.77
C LEU A 88 19.55 10.93 21.09
N THR A 89 18.85 11.02 22.23
CA THR A 89 19.45 10.90 23.55
C THR A 89 19.95 9.48 23.79
N ALA A 90 19.14 8.47 23.47
CA ALA A 90 19.52 7.05 23.61
C ALA A 90 20.71 6.64 22.72
N LEU A 91 20.88 7.29 21.56
CA LEU A 91 22.06 7.09 20.71
C LEU A 91 23.35 7.63 21.33
N THR A 92 23.27 8.78 22.00
CA THR A 92 24.44 9.49 22.55
C THR A 92 24.75 9.08 23.99
N ASN A 93 23.75 8.66 24.75
CA ASN A 93 23.84 8.16 26.10
C ASN A 93 23.06 6.83 26.23
N PRO A 94 23.59 5.73 25.64
CA PRO A 94 22.91 4.46 25.68
C PRO A 94 22.98 3.81 27.07
N ASP A 95 22.02 2.94 27.36
CA ASP A 95 22.12 2.01 28.48
C ASP A 95 23.25 1.02 28.22
N LEU A 96 24.43 1.33 28.76
CA LEU A 96 25.57 0.43 28.85
C LEU A 96 25.31 -0.57 29.99
N PRO A 97 25.92 -1.77 29.98
CA PRO A 97 25.71 -2.74 31.06
C PRO A 97 26.57 -2.43 32.30
N PRO A 98 26.06 -1.74 33.35
CA PRO A 98 26.80 -1.61 34.60
C PRO A 98 26.93 -3.00 35.25
N ASP A 99 28.13 -3.35 35.69
CA ASP A 99 28.41 -4.62 36.37
C ASP A 99 27.98 -5.88 35.58
N GLY A 100 27.89 -5.78 34.25
CA GLY A 100 27.55 -6.89 33.36
C GLY A 100 26.05 -7.15 33.15
N TYR A 101 25.16 -6.36 33.77
CA TYR A 101 23.71 -6.46 33.56
C TYR A 101 23.22 -5.38 32.60
N LEU A 102 22.32 -5.73 31.68
CA LEU A 102 21.76 -4.80 30.70
C LEU A 102 20.32 -4.46 31.06
N ILE A 103 20.03 -3.17 31.19
CA ILE A 103 18.66 -2.66 31.24
C ILE A 103 18.13 -2.64 29.79
N GLN A 104 16.93 -3.17 29.58
CA GLN A 104 16.26 -3.17 28.28
C GLN A 104 14.91 -2.47 28.41
N SER A 105 14.62 -1.56 27.48
CA SER A 105 13.30 -0.95 27.43
C SER A 105 12.27 -1.92 26.86
N ALA A 106 11.05 -1.87 27.40
CA ALA A 106 9.91 -2.59 26.83
C ALA A 106 9.38 -1.88 25.56
N VAL A 107 9.71 -0.60 25.38
CA VAL A 107 9.37 0.19 24.19
C VAL A 107 10.40 -0.10 23.10
N ARG A 108 9.97 -0.66 21.97
CA ARG A 108 10.87 -1.18 20.93
C ARG A 108 11.69 -0.10 20.26
N VAL A 109 11.10 1.08 20.02
CA VAL A 109 11.82 2.22 19.44
C VAL A 109 12.96 2.68 20.35
N GLU A 110 12.70 2.80 21.65
CA GLU A 110 13.71 3.21 22.63
C GLU A 110 14.82 2.16 22.76
N GLU A 111 14.47 0.88 22.89
CA GLU A 111 15.46 -0.20 22.97
C GLU A 111 16.31 -0.30 21.70
N ALA A 112 15.71 -0.15 20.51
CA ALA A 112 16.46 -0.14 19.24
C ALA A 112 17.44 1.05 19.19
N ALA A 113 17.05 2.20 19.71
CA ALA A 113 17.93 3.36 19.81
C ALA A 113 19.10 3.12 20.76
N HIS A 114 18.85 2.50 21.92
CA HIS A 114 19.91 2.09 22.84
C HIS A 114 20.84 1.03 22.22
N GLN A 115 20.33 0.07 21.45
CA GLN A 115 21.15 -0.91 20.74
C GLN A 115 22.10 -0.25 19.73
N ALA A 116 21.59 0.69 18.93
CA ALA A 116 22.40 1.47 18.01
C ALA A 116 23.41 2.35 18.77
N GLY A 117 23.01 2.99 19.87
CA GLY A 117 23.89 3.79 20.73
C GLY A 117 25.02 2.96 21.35
N ARG A 118 24.73 1.74 21.83
CA ARG A 118 25.75 0.80 22.32
C ARG A 118 26.75 0.42 21.22
N ALA A 119 26.26 0.17 20.00
CA ALA A 119 27.12 -0.11 18.85
C ALA A 119 28.02 1.08 18.49
N LEU A 120 27.49 2.31 18.54
CA LEU A 120 28.26 3.54 18.36
C LEU A 120 29.30 3.74 19.46
N HIS A 121 28.92 3.52 20.72
CA HIS A 121 29.81 3.66 21.87
C HIS A 121 31.00 2.70 21.77
N ALA A 122 30.77 1.46 21.28
CA ALA A 122 31.84 0.48 21.06
C ALA A 122 32.89 0.94 20.02
N LEU A 123 32.53 1.83 19.09
CA LEU A 123 33.49 2.41 18.14
C LEU A 123 34.49 3.37 18.79
N GLY A 124 34.12 3.99 19.92
CA GLY A 124 34.96 4.94 20.65
C GLY A 124 35.32 6.21 19.89
N ALA A 125 34.58 6.56 18.82
CA ALA A 125 34.89 7.67 17.92
C ALA A 125 33.76 8.72 17.89
N ALA A 126 34.09 9.96 18.26
CA ALA A 126 33.10 11.04 18.41
C ALA A 126 32.50 11.51 17.07
N GLU A 127 33.29 11.50 16.00
CA GLU A 127 32.84 11.96 14.68
C GLU A 127 31.79 11.02 14.07
N PRO A 128 31.99 9.68 14.00
CA PRO A 128 30.95 8.74 13.60
C PRO A 128 29.67 8.86 14.44
N ALA A 129 29.79 9.00 15.76
CA ALA A 129 28.62 9.19 16.63
C ALA A 129 27.81 10.44 16.27
N THR A 130 28.50 11.56 16.00
CA THR A 130 27.85 12.82 15.58
C THR A 130 27.14 12.67 14.23
N ARG A 131 27.82 12.09 13.23
CA ARG A 131 27.30 11.91 11.87
C ARG A 131 26.11 10.96 11.83
N VAL A 132 26.18 9.85 12.56
CA VAL A 132 25.07 8.89 12.67
C VAL A 132 23.88 9.51 13.41
N THR A 133 24.11 10.27 14.48
CA THR A 133 23.01 10.95 15.19
C THR A 133 22.30 11.97 14.27
N LEU A 134 23.05 12.71 13.45
CA LEU A 134 22.47 13.61 12.45
C LEU A 134 21.65 12.86 11.39
N ASP A 135 22.16 11.73 10.90
CA ASP A 135 21.46 10.92 9.89
C ASP A 135 20.18 10.29 10.44
N VAL A 136 20.20 9.77 11.68
CA VAL A 136 18.99 9.28 12.37
C VAL A 136 18.01 10.43 12.62
N GLY A 137 18.49 11.62 12.99
CA GLY A 137 17.63 12.80 13.10
C GLY A 137 16.89 13.12 11.79
N ALA A 138 17.56 12.98 10.64
CA ALA A 138 16.94 13.14 9.33
C ALA A 138 15.93 12.02 9.01
N GLU A 139 16.16 10.79 9.48
CA GLU A 139 15.20 9.68 9.38
C GLU A 139 13.91 9.96 10.16
N LEU A 140 14.02 10.39 11.42
CA LEU A 140 12.86 10.71 12.25
C LEU A 140 12.05 11.87 11.65
N ALA A 141 12.73 12.92 11.18
CA ALA A 141 12.08 14.03 10.50
C ALA A 141 11.37 13.58 9.20
N ALA A 142 11.94 12.62 8.46
CA ALA A 142 11.31 12.08 7.26
C ALA A 142 10.01 11.34 7.57
N ILE A 143 9.96 10.58 8.67
CA ILE A 143 8.76 9.90 9.14
C ILE A 143 7.67 10.93 9.51
N GLU A 144 8.03 11.97 10.26
CA GLU A 144 7.11 13.06 10.62
C GLU A 144 6.53 13.78 9.39
N GLN A 145 7.36 14.05 8.37
CA GLN A 145 6.88 14.62 7.11
C GLN A 145 5.93 13.66 6.38
N ALA A 146 6.25 12.36 6.36
CA ALA A 146 5.39 11.35 5.74
C ALA A 146 4.02 11.24 6.46
N GLU A 147 4.00 11.32 7.80
CA GLU A 147 2.77 11.33 8.60
C GLU A 147 1.83 12.49 8.20
N LEU A 148 2.41 13.65 7.89
CA LEU A 148 1.71 14.84 7.40
C LEU A 148 1.33 14.77 5.91
N GLY A 149 1.69 13.69 5.21
CA GLY A 149 1.46 13.53 3.78
C GLY A 149 2.43 14.30 2.89
N ASN A 150 3.60 14.71 3.41
CA ASN A 150 4.68 15.28 2.62
C ASN A 150 5.72 14.19 2.28
N LEU A 151 5.63 13.63 1.08
CA LEU A 151 6.50 12.54 0.61
C LEU A 151 7.69 13.07 -0.18
N THR A 152 8.39 14.10 0.32
CA THR A 152 9.59 14.66 -0.33
C THR A 152 10.89 14.19 0.32
N GLY A 153 12.00 14.22 -0.44
CA GLY A 153 13.30 13.81 0.08
C GLY A 153 13.30 12.38 0.59
N ARG A 154 13.75 12.18 1.84
CA ARG A 154 13.79 10.85 2.48
C ARG A 154 12.40 10.32 2.87
N ALA A 155 11.39 11.19 3.01
CA ALA A 155 10.01 10.78 3.32
C ALA A 155 9.38 9.99 2.16
N ARG A 156 9.96 10.05 0.94
CA ARG A 156 9.55 9.25 -0.22
C ARG A 156 9.51 7.75 0.05
N GLN A 157 10.21 7.24 1.05
CA GLN A 157 10.13 5.83 1.44
C GLN A 157 8.70 5.35 1.67
N ALA A 158 7.83 6.23 2.16
CA ALA A 158 6.42 5.95 2.39
C ALA A 158 5.69 5.39 1.16
N VAL A 159 6.07 5.78 -0.06
CA VAL A 159 5.41 5.30 -1.30
C VAL A 159 5.59 3.79 -1.52
N THR A 160 6.56 3.18 -0.83
CA THR A 160 6.84 1.73 -0.90
C THR A 160 6.29 0.94 0.29
N LEU A 161 5.66 1.63 1.24
CA LEU A 161 5.13 1.03 2.46
C LEU A 161 3.61 1.03 2.42
N THR A 162 3.00 0.02 3.04
CA THR A 162 1.55 0.00 3.25
C THR A 162 1.24 0.46 4.66
N ARG A 163 0.40 1.50 4.77
CA ARG A 163 -0.07 2.07 6.03
C ARG A 163 -1.49 1.60 6.34
N GLU A 164 -1.78 1.28 7.60
CA GLU A 164 -3.12 0.90 8.10
C GLU A 164 -4.15 2.05 8.09
N ASP A 165 -3.71 3.25 7.72
CA ASP A 165 -4.53 4.44 7.54
C ASP A 165 -4.01 5.29 6.38
N ALA A 166 -4.83 6.20 5.87
CA ALA A 166 -4.47 7.03 4.72
C ALA A 166 -4.56 8.52 5.03
N SER A 167 -3.53 9.26 4.60
CA SER A 167 -3.49 10.73 4.71
C SER A 167 -4.52 11.36 3.75
N PRO A 168 -5.45 12.20 4.25
CA PRO A 168 -6.41 12.90 3.39
C PRO A 168 -5.74 13.78 2.32
N VAL A 169 -4.56 14.34 2.61
CA VAL A 169 -3.79 15.15 1.65
C VAL A 169 -3.33 14.28 0.48
N GLN A 170 -2.83 13.08 0.76
CA GLN A 170 -2.40 12.12 -0.26
C GLN A 170 -3.59 11.59 -1.07
N VAL A 171 -4.76 11.33 -0.43
CA VAL A 171 -5.98 10.91 -1.15
C VAL A 171 -6.43 12.00 -2.13
N ALA A 172 -6.38 13.27 -1.73
CA ALA A 172 -6.71 14.38 -2.60
C ALA A 172 -5.73 14.51 -3.78
N GLN A 173 -4.42 14.35 -3.54
CA GLN A 173 -3.40 14.35 -4.60
C GLN A 173 -3.59 13.19 -5.58
N ALA A 174 -3.85 11.98 -5.09
CA ALA A 174 -4.15 10.82 -5.91
C ALA A 174 -5.39 11.03 -6.79
N SER A 175 -6.45 11.59 -6.21
CA SER A 175 -7.69 11.92 -6.93
C SER A 175 -7.46 12.95 -8.03
N SER A 176 -6.57 13.93 -7.82
CA SER A 176 -6.16 14.87 -8.87
C SER A 176 -5.40 14.19 -10.00
N LEU A 177 -4.47 13.26 -9.70
CA LEU A 177 -3.78 12.50 -10.76
C LEU A 177 -4.75 11.66 -11.60
N LEU A 178 -5.72 11.00 -10.95
CA LEU A 178 -6.75 10.22 -11.63
C LEU A 178 -7.74 11.10 -12.41
N HIS A 179 -7.94 12.35 -12.00
CA HIS A 179 -8.70 13.31 -12.79
C HIS A 179 -8.10 13.53 -14.17
N ASP A 180 -6.79 13.74 -14.21
CA ASP A 180 -6.08 13.97 -15.47
C ASP A 180 -5.95 12.67 -16.26
N HIS A 181 -5.65 11.56 -15.58
CA HIS A 181 -5.40 10.24 -16.16
C HIS A 181 -6.19 9.12 -15.43
N PRO A 182 -7.47 8.86 -15.80
CA PRO A 182 -8.34 7.92 -15.09
C PRO A 182 -7.84 6.47 -15.02
N PHE A 183 -6.95 6.06 -15.93
CA PHE A 183 -6.35 4.72 -15.93
C PHE A 183 -5.12 4.58 -15.03
N GLY A 184 -4.72 5.64 -14.32
CA GLY A 184 -3.57 5.64 -13.42
C GLY A 184 -2.27 6.01 -14.14
N PRO A 185 -1.70 7.22 -13.91
CA PRO A 185 -0.37 7.55 -14.41
C PRO A 185 0.71 6.88 -13.56
N GLU A 186 1.94 6.72 -14.08
CA GLU A 186 3.07 6.12 -13.32
C GLU A 186 3.28 6.78 -11.93
N ALA A 187 3.09 8.10 -11.85
CA ALA A 187 3.21 8.87 -10.62
C ALA A 187 2.30 8.38 -9.48
N ILE A 188 1.18 7.70 -9.77
CA ILE A 188 0.31 7.15 -8.72
C ILE A 188 0.98 6.02 -7.93
N PHE A 189 1.96 5.33 -8.55
CA PHE A 189 2.72 4.25 -7.92
C PHE A 189 4.02 4.73 -7.28
N THR A 190 4.56 5.87 -7.74
CA THR A 190 5.92 6.30 -7.36
C THR A 190 5.94 7.56 -6.49
N GLU A 191 4.86 8.34 -6.45
CA GLU A 191 4.83 9.63 -5.75
C GLU A 191 3.77 9.73 -4.66
N ILE A 192 2.84 8.77 -4.61
CA ILE A 192 1.69 8.77 -3.71
C ILE A 192 1.78 7.61 -2.73
N ASP A 193 1.29 7.82 -1.51
CA ASP A 193 1.05 6.74 -0.55
C ASP A 193 0.09 5.68 -1.13
N PRO A 194 0.46 4.38 -1.20
CA PRO A 194 -0.34 3.36 -1.86
C PRO A 194 -1.75 3.20 -1.28
N ALA A 195 -1.93 3.34 0.03
CA ALA A 195 -3.25 3.23 0.66
C ALA A 195 -4.15 4.41 0.25
N ALA A 196 -3.60 5.63 0.25
CA ALA A 196 -4.29 6.81 -0.24
C ALA A 196 -4.64 6.71 -1.74
N ALA A 197 -3.72 6.19 -2.55
CA ALA A 197 -3.96 5.94 -3.96
C ALA A 197 -5.07 4.91 -4.19
N ALA A 198 -5.10 3.81 -3.43
CA ALA A 198 -6.15 2.81 -3.50
C ALA A 198 -7.53 3.37 -3.14
N ILE A 199 -7.62 4.24 -2.12
CA ILE A 199 -8.89 4.93 -1.78
C ILE A 199 -9.38 5.79 -2.94
N ALA A 200 -8.49 6.58 -3.56
CA ALA A 200 -8.84 7.38 -4.71
C ALA A 200 -9.24 6.48 -5.89
N ALA A 201 -8.49 5.43 -6.18
CA ALA A 201 -8.82 4.48 -7.24
C ALA A 201 -10.18 3.80 -7.02
N ALA A 202 -10.56 3.47 -5.78
CA ALA A 202 -11.88 2.92 -5.46
C ALA A 202 -13.02 3.91 -5.75
N HIS A 203 -12.83 5.19 -5.43
CA HIS A 203 -13.78 6.25 -5.80
C HIS A 203 -13.95 6.37 -7.32
N TRP A 204 -12.83 6.36 -8.06
CA TRP A 204 -12.83 6.45 -9.52
C TRP A 204 -13.40 5.19 -10.19
N LEU A 205 -13.12 4.01 -9.64
CA LEU A 205 -13.73 2.74 -10.05
C LEU A 205 -15.24 2.78 -9.90
N HIS A 206 -15.75 3.26 -8.76
CA HIS A 206 -17.19 3.36 -8.56
C HIS A 206 -17.86 4.30 -9.57
N ALA A 207 -17.23 5.43 -9.90
CA ALA A 207 -17.69 6.30 -10.97
C ALA A 207 -17.67 5.61 -12.34
N ALA A 208 -16.59 4.90 -12.69
CA ALA A 208 -16.45 4.15 -13.93
C ALA A 208 -17.49 3.04 -14.07
N ALA A 209 -17.71 2.26 -13.01
CA ALA A 209 -18.70 1.19 -12.97
C ALA A 209 -20.13 1.77 -13.07
N THR A 210 -20.40 2.91 -12.45
CA THR A 210 -21.71 3.59 -12.54
C THR A 210 -22.02 4.06 -13.97
N VAL A 211 -21.05 4.68 -14.64
CA VAL A 211 -21.20 5.09 -16.05
C VAL A 211 -21.47 3.86 -16.91
N THR A 212 -20.62 2.85 -16.80
CA THR A 212 -20.68 1.64 -17.64
C THR A 212 -21.97 0.85 -17.41
N ALA A 213 -22.45 0.76 -16.17
CA ALA A 213 -23.75 0.18 -15.81
C ALA A 213 -24.92 0.80 -16.59
N GLY A 214 -24.88 2.10 -16.85
CA GLY A 214 -25.89 2.79 -17.64
C GLY A 214 -25.98 2.30 -19.09
N TYR A 215 -24.85 1.89 -19.68
CA TYR A 215 -24.78 1.38 -21.05
C TYR A 215 -25.04 -0.12 -21.13
N ALA A 216 -24.45 -0.90 -20.22
CA ALA A 216 -24.58 -2.35 -20.20
C ALA A 216 -25.95 -2.83 -19.66
N GLY A 217 -26.69 -1.98 -18.94
CA GLY A 217 -27.93 -2.38 -18.28
C GLY A 217 -27.72 -3.35 -17.11
N LEU A 218 -26.50 -3.42 -16.58
CA LEU A 218 -26.10 -4.29 -15.47
C LEU A 218 -25.93 -3.50 -14.17
N PRO A 219 -26.05 -4.14 -12.98
CA PRO A 219 -25.64 -3.53 -11.72
C PRO A 219 -24.16 -3.16 -11.73
N ALA A 220 -23.79 -2.01 -11.16
CA ALA A 220 -22.40 -1.55 -11.11
C ALA A 220 -21.44 -2.58 -10.49
N THR A 221 -21.90 -3.38 -9.52
CA THR A 221 -21.11 -4.43 -8.86
C THR A 221 -20.73 -5.60 -9.78
N GLN A 222 -21.46 -5.78 -10.89
CA GLN A 222 -21.22 -6.87 -11.85
C GLN A 222 -20.33 -6.48 -13.02
N ILE A 223 -20.05 -5.18 -13.20
CA ILE A 223 -19.36 -4.66 -14.39
C ILE A 223 -17.96 -5.25 -14.58
N VAL A 224 -17.16 -5.31 -13.51
CA VAL A 224 -15.78 -5.80 -13.62
C VAL A 224 -15.74 -7.31 -13.87
N ALA A 225 -16.66 -8.06 -13.27
CA ALA A 225 -16.80 -9.49 -13.51
C ALA A 225 -17.27 -9.80 -14.94
N GLU A 226 -18.16 -8.97 -15.50
CA GLU A 226 -18.55 -9.09 -16.92
C GLU A 226 -17.39 -8.76 -17.86
N ALA A 227 -16.64 -7.69 -17.55
CA ALA A 227 -15.47 -7.29 -18.36
C ALA A 227 -14.36 -8.36 -18.40
N ASP A 228 -14.27 -9.22 -17.38
CA ASP A 228 -13.36 -10.38 -17.34
C ASP A 228 -13.58 -11.36 -18.51
N THR A 229 -14.81 -11.39 -19.07
CA THR A 229 -15.14 -12.22 -20.23
C THR A 229 -14.55 -11.69 -21.55
N ILE A 230 -14.21 -10.39 -21.59
CA ILE A 230 -13.55 -9.72 -22.71
C ILE A 230 -12.04 -9.93 -22.63
N GLU A 231 -11.48 -9.66 -21.45
CA GLU A 231 -10.06 -9.82 -21.15
C GLU A 231 -9.91 -10.28 -19.72
N ALA A 232 -9.00 -11.22 -19.45
CA ALA A 232 -8.76 -11.71 -18.09
C ALA A 232 -8.27 -10.58 -17.17
N LEU A 233 -9.05 -10.27 -16.14
CA LEU A 233 -8.86 -9.16 -15.21
C LEU A 233 -8.92 -9.64 -13.75
N PRO A 234 -8.26 -8.95 -12.81
CA PRO A 234 -8.41 -9.22 -11.39
C PRO A 234 -9.77 -8.70 -10.90
N HIS A 235 -10.87 -9.39 -11.22
CA HIS A 235 -12.23 -8.87 -10.96
C HIS A 235 -12.71 -9.02 -9.52
N ALA A 236 -12.19 -10.00 -8.76
CA ALA A 236 -12.72 -10.33 -7.43
C ALA A 236 -12.59 -9.18 -6.42
N THR A 237 -11.41 -8.57 -6.31
CA THR A 237 -11.16 -7.47 -5.36
C THR A 237 -11.93 -6.19 -5.73
N PRO A 238 -11.91 -5.71 -6.99
CA PRO A 238 -12.71 -4.56 -7.42
C PRO A 238 -14.22 -4.79 -7.23
N THR A 239 -14.73 -5.99 -7.51
CA THR A 239 -16.14 -6.34 -7.26
C THR A 239 -16.48 -6.24 -5.77
N LEU A 240 -15.66 -6.79 -4.88
CA LEU A 240 -15.87 -6.69 -3.43
C LEU A 240 -15.92 -5.22 -2.97
N VAL A 241 -15.01 -4.37 -3.46
CA VAL A 241 -15.01 -2.94 -3.13
C VAL A 241 -16.29 -2.25 -3.63
N LEU A 242 -16.74 -2.56 -4.84
CA LEU A 242 -18.01 -2.03 -5.37
C LEU A 242 -19.22 -2.48 -4.56
N GLU A 243 -19.25 -3.73 -4.10
CA GLU A 243 -20.30 -4.27 -3.23
C GLU A 243 -20.36 -3.52 -1.89
N LEU A 244 -19.22 -3.34 -1.22
CA LEU A 244 -19.14 -2.56 0.02
C LEU A 244 -19.66 -1.13 -0.16
N MET A 245 -19.32 -0.49 -1.29
CA MET A 245 -19.78 0.87 -1.60
C MET A 245 -21.26 0.94 -1.98
N ALA A 246 -21.80 -0.12 -2.59
CA ALA A 246 -23.23 -0.26 -2.86
C ALA A 246 -24.04 -0.43 -1.57
N ASP A 247 -23.47 -1.10 -0.56
CA ASP A 247 -24.01 -1.22 0.80
C ASP A 247 -23.87 0.08 1.63
N GLY A 248 -23.30 1.14 1.05
CA GLY A 248 -23.26 2.48 1.61
C GLY A 248 -21.90 2.90 2.19
N ALA A 249 -20.86 2.05 2.11
CA ALA A 249 -19.51 2.44 2.54
C ALA A 249 -18.98 3.62 1.71
N SER A 250 -18.16 4.47 2.33
CA SER A 250 -17.26 5.36 1.59
C SER A 250 -16.10 4.54 0.96
N PRO A 251 -15.38 5.07 -0.05
CA PRO A 251 -14.18 4.43 -0.60
C PRO A 251 -13.16 4.11 0.49
N ARG A 252 -12.97 5.02 1.46
CA ARG A 252 -12.10 4.77 2.62
C ARG A 252 -12.60 3.60 3.46
N GLN A 253 -13.89 3.54 3.76
CA GLN A 253 -14.49 2.45 4.53
C GLN A 253 -14.47 1.10 3.80
N ALA A 254 -14.51 1.10 2.47
CA ALA A 254 -14.40 -0.12 1.66
C ALA A 254 -12.94 -0.62 1.57
N VAL A 255 -11.98 0.29 1.40
CA VAL A 255 -10.56 -0.03 1.16
C VAL A 255 -9.79 -0.36 2.45
N MET A 256 -9.96 0.45 3.50
CA MET A 256 -9.08 0.36 4.67
C MET A 256 -9.18 -0.97 5.42
N PRO A 257 -10.36 -1.58 5.64
CA PRO A 257 -10.45 -2.88 6.28
C PRO A 257 -9.68 -3.98 5.52
N LEU A 258 -9.76 -3.99 4.18
CA LEU A 258 -9.04 -4.97 3.34
C LEU A 258 -7.53 -4.86 3.53
N ILE A 259 -7.00 -3.63 3.54
CA ILE A 259 -5.57 -3.37 3.77
C ILE A 259 -5.15 -3.81 5.17
N ARG A 260 -5.94 -3.44 6.20
CA ARG A 260 -5.62 -3.79 7.60
C ARG A 260 -5.63 -5.30 7.84
N ASP A 261 -6.63 -6.00 7.31
CA ASP A 261 -6.72 -7.46 7.46
C ASP A 261 -5.53 -8.16 6.80
N ALA A 262 -5.14 -7.69 5.60
CA ALA A 262 -3.97 -8.22 4.90
C ALA A 262 -2.65 -7.95 5.66
N LEU A 263 -2.50 -6.76 6.25
CA LEU A 263 -1.34 -6.44 7.10
C LEU A 263 -1.29 -7.33 8.36
N ARG A 264 -2.41 -7.53 9.05
CA ARG A 264 -2.50 -8.45 10.20
C ARG A 264 -2.11 -9.88 9.82
N ILE A 265 -2.57 -10.35 8.66
CA ILE A 265 -2.17 -11.66 8.12
C ILE A 265 -0.67 -11.72 7.82
N ALA A 266 -0.07 -10.65 7.30
CA ALA A 266 1.37 -10.56 7.07
C ALA A 266 2.17 -10.63 8.38
N GLU A 267 1.62 -10.12 9.48
CA GLU A 267 2.18 -10.22 10.83
C GLU A 267 1.90 -11.57 11.52
N GLY A 268 1.18 -12.49 10.85
CA GLY A 268 0.88 -13.83 11.34
C GLY A 268 -0.40 -13.93 12.18
N GLU A 269 -1.23 -12.88 12.17
CA GLU A 269 -2.53 -12.86 12.85
C GLU A 269 -3.67 -13.37 11.94
N ILE A 270 -4.76 -13.85 12.54
CA ILE A 270 -5.98 -14.24 11.82
C ILE A 270 -7.12 -13.31 12.29
N PRO A 271 -7.49 -12.27 11.51
CA PRO A 271 -8.45 -11.25 11.96
C PRO A 271 -9.83 -11.78 12.37
N ASP A 272 -10.40 -12.73 11.60
CA ASP A 272 -11.71 -13.34 11.91
C ASP A 272 -11.62 -14.88 11.88
N LEU A 273 -11.06 -15.42 12.97
CA LEU A 273 -10.99 -16.87 13.19
C LEU A 273 -12.38 -17.55 13.13
N PRO A 274 -13.47 -16.98 13.71
CA PRO A 274 -14.81 -17.52 13.53
C PRO A 274 -15.27 -17.59 12.06
N ALA A 275 -15.03 -16.58 11.23
CA ALA A 275 -15.35 -16.63 9.80
C ALA A 275 -14.52 -17.68 9.07
N LEU A 276 -13.23 -17.81 9.40
CA LEU A 276 -12.38 -18.86 8.86
C LEU A 276 -12.95 -20.25 9.16
N HIS A 277 -13.34 -20.51 10.42
CA HIS A 277 -14.00 -21.77 10.78
C HIS A 277 -15.31 -22.00 10.01
N ARG A 278 -16.13 -20.96 9.80
CA ARG A 278 -17.35 -21.08 8.99
C ARG A 278 -17.04 -21.43 7.53
N ARG A 279 -16.00 -20.84 6.95
CA ARG A 279 -15.55 -21.11 5.57
C ARG A 279 -15.01 -22.53 5.44
N ILE A 280 -14.19 -23.00 6.39
CA ILE A 280 -13.71 -24.39 6.43
C ILE A 280 -14.90 -25.35 6.53
N ALA A 281 -15.82 -25.13 7.47
CA ALA A 281 -17.00 -25.98 7.63
C ALA A 281 -17.93 -25.94 6.40
N ALA A 282 -17.95 -24.86 5.62
CA ALA A 282 -18.67 -24.80 4.36
C ALA A 282 -17.98 -25.62 3.25
N ALA A 283 -16.65 -25.51 3.15
CA ALA A 283 -15.86 -26.31 2.22
C ALA A 283 -15.95 -27.81 2.53
N GLU A 284 -15.88 -28.21 3.80
CA GLU A 284 -16.08 -29.59 4.25
C GLU A 284 -17.47 -30.11 3.87
N ARG A 285 -18.53 -29.32 4.10
CA ARG A 285 -19.89 -29.70 3.67
C ARG A 285 -20.02 -29.89 2.16
N LEU A 286 -19.32 -29.08 1.36
CA LEU A 286 -19.28 -29.25 -0.11
C LEU A 286 -18.56 -30.53 -0.51
N LEU A 287 -17.48 -30.88 0.19
CA LEU A 287 -16.77 -32.15 0.00
C LEU A 287 -17.63 -33.35 0.39
N ASP A 288 -18.32 -33.29 1.54
CA ASP A 288 -19.18 -34.36 2.04
C ASP A 288 -20.43 -34.59 1.18
N ALA A 289 -20.98 -33.52 0.59
CA ALA A 289 -22.14 -33.59 -0.30
C ALA A 289 -21.81 -34.15 -1.70
N ARG A 290 -20.53 -34.40 -1.99
CA ARG A 290 -20.06 -34.88 -3.30
C ARG A 290 -20.46 -36.34 -3.51
N ARG A 291 -20.91 -36.65 -4.74
CA ARG A 291 -21.14 -38.03 -5.19
C ARG A 291 -19.87 -38.59 -5.83
N GLU A 292 -19.60 -39.89 -5.65
CA GLU A 292 -18.41 -40.58 -6.19
C GLU A 292 -18.25 -40.43 -7.72
N ASP A 293 -19.35 -40.26 -8.46
CA ASP A 293 -19.35 -40.12 -9.92
C ASP A 293 -19.02 -38.69 -10.42
N GLN A 294 -18.84 -37.71 -9.53
CA GLN A 294 -18.51 -36.34 -9.94
C GLN A 294 -17.00 -36.18 -10.16
N PRO A 295 -16.56 -35.44 -11.20
CA PRO A 295 -15.14 -35.15 -11.42
C PRO A 295 -14.53 -34.45 -10.21
N GLU A 296 -13.21 -34.63 -9.99
CA GLU A 296 -12.52 -33.92 -8.91
C GLU A 296 -12.69 -32.41 -9.08
N PRO A 297 -13.09 -31.68 -8.02
CA PRO A 297 -13.13 -30.23 -8.08
C PRO A 297 -11.76 -29.72 -8.46
N HIS A 298 -11.74 -28.67 -9.28
CA HIS A 298 -10.50 -27.96 -9.53
C HIS A 298 -9.88 -27.55 -8.18
N PRO A 299 -8.56 -27.67 -7.98
CA PRO A 299 -7.92 -27.29 -6.72
C PRO A 299 -8.32 -25.90 -6.23
N ASP A 300 -8.59 -24.99 -7.17
CA ASP A 300 -9.03 -23.61 -6.91
C ASP A 300 -10.36 -23.50 -6.17
N VAL A 301 -11.24 -24.51 -6.25
CA VAL A 301 -12.52 -24.56 -5.52
C VAL A 301 -12.30 -24.60 -3.99
N PHE A 302 -11.13 -25.06 -3.55
CA PHE A 302 -10.76 -25.15 -2.13
C PHE A 302 -9.64 -24.21 -1.72
N VAL A 303 -9.19 -23.31 -2.60
CA VAL A 303 -8.16 -22.32 -2.24
C VAL A 303 -8.75 -21.33 -1.24
N LEU A 304 -8.48 -21.59 0.04
CA LEU A 304 -9.01 -20.84 1.15
C LEU A 304 -8.03 -19.72 1.51
N ARG A 305 -8.02 -18.65 0.70
CA ARG A 305 -7.19 -17.47 1.00
C ARG A 305 -7.70 -16.77 2.27
N LEU A 306 -6.78 -16.39 3.15
CA LEU A 306 -7.09 -15.61 4.36
C LEU A 306 -7.43 -14.15 4.03
N THR A 307 -6.85 -13.61 2.96
CA THR A 307 -7.11 -12.28 2.41
C THR A 307 -7.21 -12.36 0.87
N PRO A 308 -8.02 -11.51 0.22
CA PRO A 308 -8.01 -11.40 -1.23
C PRO A 308 -6.72 -10.76 -1.78
N LEU A 309 -6.02 -9.97 -0.96
CA LEU A 309 -4.82 -9.20 -1.34
C LEU A 309 -3.52 -9.97 -1.09
N ASP A 310 -2.44 -9.59 -1.76
CA ASP A 310 -1.08 -9.98 -1.39
C ASP A 310 -0.69 -9.35 -0.04
N PRO A 311 -0.54 -10.14 1.04
CA PRO A 311 -0.19 -9.61 2.36
C PRO A 311 1.19 -8.93 2.40
N ALA A 312 2.09 -9.19 1.44
CA ALA A 312 3.40 -8.54 1.39
C ALA A 312 3.35 -7.09 0.89
N ARG A 313 2.28 -6.71 0.17
CA ARG A 313 2.13 -5.39 -0.47
C ARG A 313 0.64 -4.99 -0.66
N PRO A 314 -0.19 -5.05 0.39
CA PRO A 314 -1.64 -5.12 0.19
C PRO A 314 -2.25 -3.86 -0.43
N ALA A 315 -1.74 -2.66 -0.10
CA ALA A 315 -2.26 -1.43 -0.68
C ALA A 315 -1.87 -1.27 -2.15
N LEU A 316 -0.66 -1.71 -2.54
CA LEU A 316 -0.20 -1.64 -3.92
C LEU A 316 -0.92 -2.68 -4.79
N ASP A 317 -1.10 -3.89 -4.28
CA ASP A 317 -1.88 -4.96 -4.91
C ASP A 317 -3.33 -4.51 -5.15
N LEU A 318 -3.98 -3.95 -4.13
CA LEU A 318 -5.32 -3.39 -4.26
C LEU A 318 -5.39 -2.25 -5.27
N LEU A 319 -4.40 -1.35 -5.29
CA LEU A 319 -4.35 -0.25 -6.27
C LEU A 319 -4.30 -0.79 -7.71
N GLU A 320 -3.44 -1.78 -7.98
CA GLU A 320 -3.34 -2.42 -9.31
C GLU A 320 -4.65 -3.07 -9.72
N ASP A 321 -5.29 -3.82 -8.81
CA ASP A 321 -6.60 -4.44 -9.03
C ASP A 321 -7.67 -3.39 -9.37
N LEU A 322 -7.74 -2.30 -8.60
CA LEU A 322 -8.74 -1.24 -8.81
C LEU A 322 -8.54 -0.49 -10.13
N LEU A 323 -7.30 -0.20 -10.53
CA LEU A 323 -6.98 0.38 -11.83
C LEU A 323 -7.30 -0.60 -12.97
N GLY A 324 -7.04 -1.90 -12.77
CA GLY A 324 -7.49 -2.97 -13.65
C GLY A 324 -9.02 -2.99 -13.80
N GLY A 325 -9.76 -2.78 -12.71
CA GLY A 325 -11.21 -2.64 -12.72
C GLY A 325 -11.70 -1.43 -13.52
N ILE A 326 -11.03 -0.28 -13.43
CA ILE A 326 -11.36 0.91 -14.24
C ILE A 326 -11.13 0.61 -15.73
N ARG A 327 -10.03 -0.08 -16.06
CA ARG A 327 -9.78 -0.55 -17.43
C ARG A 327 -10.86 -1.52 -17.90
N GLY A 328 -11.31 -2.45 -17.05
CA GLY A 328 -12.42 -3.35 -17.33
C GLY A 328 -13.72 -2.62 -17.64
N CYS A 329 -14.05 -1.57 -16.87
CA CYS A 329 -15.21 -0.72 -17.15
C CYS A 329 -15.12 -0.09 -18.54
N TRP A 330 -13.94 0.41 -18.93
CA TRP A 330 -13.73 0.96 -20.26
C TRP A 330 -13.86 -0.08 -21.38
N LEU A 331 -13.34 -1.29 -21.19
CA LEU A 331 -13.46 -2.38 -22.17
C LEU A 331 -14.95 -2.67 -22.46
N LEU A 332 -15.74 -2.86 -21.40
CA LEU A 332 -17.16 -3.12 -21.53
C LEU A 332 -17.92 -1.91 -22.12
N TYR A 333 -17.60 -0.69 -21.69
CA TYR A 333 -18.16 0.53 -22.28
C TYR A 333 -17.91 0.61 -23.79
N ALA A 334 -16.67 0.33 -24.23
CA ALA A 334 -16.29 0.40 -25.64
C ALA A 334 -17.02 -0.65 -26.50
N GLU A 335 -17.27 -1.83 -25.96
CA GLU A 335 -18.06 -2.88 -26.62
C GLU A 335 -19.49 -2.38 -26.89
N TYR A 336 -20.20 -1.90 -25.87
CA TYR A 336 -21.57 -1.38 -26.01
C TYR A 336 -21.66 -0.09 -26.83
N ALA A 337 -20.67 0.81 -26.73
CA ALA A 337 -20.63 2.03 -27.54
C ALA A 337 -20.47 1.71 -29.04
N THR A 338 -19.71 0.66 -29.37
CA THR A 338 -19.52 0.21 -30.75
C THR A 338 -20.79 -0.41 -31.33
N GLU A 339 -21.56 -1.16 -30.52
CA GLU A 339 -22.85 -1.72 -30.94
C GLU A 339 -23.88 -0.63 -31.25
N LEU A 340 -23.93 0.44 -30.44
CA LEU A 340 -24.83 1.57 -30.65
C LEU A 340 -24.48 2.34 -31.94
N ASP A 341 -23.19 2.62 -32.18
CA ASP A 341 -22.70 3.26 -33.40
C ASP A 341 -22.92 2.40 -34.66
N GLY A 342 -23.07 1.08 -34.51
CA GLY A 342 -23.24 0.11 -35.61
C GLY A 342 -24.68 -0.06 -36.12
N THR A 343 -25.68 0.53 -35.45
CA THR A 343 -27.10 0.37 -35.83
C THR A 343 -27.58 1.28 -36.97
N ASP A 344 -26.70 2.12 -37.53
CA ASP A 344 -27.04 3.08 -38.60
C ASP A 344 -26.69 2.63 -40.03
N LEU A 345 -26.32 1.36 -40.26
CA LEU A 345 -25.99 0.87 -41.62
C LEU A 345 -26.76 -0.38 -42.02
N ASP A 346 -28.09 -0.29 -42.00
CA ASP A 346 -28.91 -1.10 -42.88
C ASP A 346 -28.90 -0.47 -44.29
N GLY A 347 -27.92 -0.90 -45.10
CA GLY A 347 -27.98 -0.79 -46.55
C GLY A 347 -27.44 0.50 -47.19
N THR A 348 -26.12 0.68 -47.21
CA THR A 348 -25.45 1.14 -48.44
C THR A 348 -24.03 0.61 -48.50
N ASP A 349 -23.74 -0.19 -49.54
CA ASP A 349 -22.39 -0.42 -50.03
C ASP A 349 -21.78 0.95 -50.37
N PHE A 350 -20.94 1.50 -49.49
CA PHE A 350 -20.18 2.71 -49.78
C PHE A 350 -18.74 2.56 -49.31
N ASP A 351 -17.88 2.26 -50.28
CA ASP A 351 -16.44 2.43 -50.21
C ASP A 351 -16.09 3.84 -49.69
N GLY A 352 -15.31 3.90 -48.61
CA GLY A 352 -14.44 5.04 -48.32
C GLY A 352 -15.03 6.17 -47.49
N THR A 353 -15.13 5.96 -46.18
CA THR A 353 -14.33 6.67 -45.17
C THR A 353 -14.44 5.90 -43.85
N GLY A 354 -13.73 4.78 -43.74
CA GLY A 354 -13.50 4.18 -42.43
C GLY A 354 -12.80 5.23 -41.59
N LEU A 355 -13.48 5.74 -40.56
CA LEU A 355 -12.75 6.37 -39.47
C LEU A 355 -11.74 5.33 -39.02
N ASP A 356 -10.46 5.68 -39.09
CA ASP A 356 -9.36 4.87 -38.57
C ASP A 356 -9.78 4.29 -37.22
N ASP A 357 -9.70 2.97 -37.03
CA ASP A 357 -10.17 2.31 -35.80
C ASP A 357 -9.56 2.97 -34.56
N GLU A 358 -8.34 3.51 -34.70
CA GLU A 358 -7.68 4.34 -33.70
C GLU A 358 -8.44 5.62 -33.34
N GLU A 359 -9.01 6.32 -34.31
CA GLU A 359 -9.79 7.53 -34.11
C GLU A 359 -11.13 7.25 -33.44
N ARG A 360 -11.78 6.12 -33.78
CA ARG A 360 -12.96 5.65 -33.05
C ARG A 360 -12.60 5.34 -31.58
N GLN A 361 -11.52 4.59 -31.36
CA GLN A 361 -11.05 4.28 -30.01
C GLN A 361 -10.70 5.52 -29.20
N ARG A 362 -10.04 6.51 -29.82
CA ARG A 362 -9.73 7.80 -29.20
C ARG A 362 -11.00 8.53 -28.75
N ARG A 363 -12.06 8.52 -29.58
CA ARG A 363 -13.34 9.15 -29.24
C ARG A 363 -14.07 8.44 -28.11
N HIS A 364 -14.19 7.11 -28.17
CA HIS A 364 -14.82 6.33 -27.09
C HIS A 364 -14.06 6.52 -25.77
N THR A 365 -12.73 6.50 -25.82
CA THR A 365 -11.88 6.78 -24.65
C THR A 365 -12.10 8.20 -24.11
N ALA A 366 -12.18 9.21 -24.98
CA ALA A 366 -12.44 10.59 -24.56
C ALA A 366 -13.84 10.75 -23.92
N SER A 367 -14.87 10.11 -24.49
CA SER A 367 -16.24 10.13 -23.97
C SER A 367 -16.31 9.48 -22.60
N PHE A 368 -15.81 8.24 -22.50
CA PHE A 368 -15.73 7.50 -21.24
C PHE A 368 -15.02 8.34 -20.16
N CYS A 369 -13.83 8.85 -20.44
CA CYS A 369 -13.09 9.67 -19.48
C CYS A 369 -13.87 10.94 -19.05
N ALA A 370 -14.59 11.59 -19.97
CA ALA A 370 -15.40 12.76 -19.64
C ALA A 370 -16.59 12.42 -18.74
N GLU A 371 -17.31 11.34 -19.04
CA GLU A 371 -18.46 10.86 -18.25
C GLU A 371 -18.03 10.39 -16.86
N VAL A 372 -16.91 9.66 -16.77
CA VAL A 372 -16.35 9.22 -15.48
C VAL A 372 -15.93 10.41 -14.62
N ARG A 373 -15.28 11.43 -15.21
CA ARG A 373 -14.95 12.67 -14.47
C ARG A 373 -16.20 13.35 -13.91
N GLN A 374 -17.27 13.40 -14.69
CA GLN A 374 -18.54 13.99 -14.26
C GLN A 374 -19.17 13.19 -13.11
N ALA A 375 -19.21 11.86 -13.24
CA ALA A 375 -19.73 10.97 -12.20
C ALA A 375 -18.90 11.05 -10.90
N ALA A 376 -17.57 11.03 -11.01
CA ALA A 376 -16.65 11.18 -9.88
C ALA A 376 -16.83 12.53 -9.17
N ALA A 377 -16.99 13.62 -9.93
CA ALA A 377 -17.23 14.96 -9.38
C ALA A 377 -18.58 15.04 -8.62
N ALA A 378 -19.63 14.39 -9.13
CA ALA A 378 -20.94 14.34 -8.47
C ALA A 378 -20.89 13.59 -7.13
N GLN A 379 -19.95 12.66 -6.96
CA GLN A 379 -19.79 11.84 -5.77
C GLN A 379 -18.63 12.29 -4.87
N ARG A 380 -18.07 13.47 -5.10
CA ARG A 380 -16.85 13.95 -4.41
C ARG A 380 -16.97 13.99 -2.89
N GLU A 381 -18.17 14.29 -2.36
CA GLU A 381 -18.42 14.32 -0.91
C GLU A 381 -18.25 12.96 -0.23
N ARG A 382 -18.33 11.86 -1.00
CA ARG A 382 -18.14 10.49 -0.48
C ARG A 382 -16.68 10.06 -0.41
N LEU A 383 -15.71 10.84 -0.90
CA LEU A 383 -14.32 10.39 -1.07
C LEU A 383 -13.61 9.98 0.24
N LEU A 384 -13.94 10.62 1.38
CA LEU A 384 -13.27 10.41 2.67
C LEU A 384 -14.16 9.69 3.67
#